data_AF-A0A1G4KE52-F1
#
_entry.id   AF-A0A1G4KE52-F1
#
_cell.length_a   1.000
_cell.length_b   1.000
_cell.length_c   1.000
_cell.angle_alpha   90.00
_cell.angle_beta   90.00
_cell.angle_gamma   90.00
#
_symmetry.space_group_name_H-M   'P 1'
#
loop_
_entity.id
_entity.type
_entity.pdbx_description
1 polymer ?
#
loop_
_entity_poly.entity_id
_entity_poly.type
_entity_poly.pdbx_seq_one_letter_code
_entity_poly.pdbx_strand_id
1 'polypeptide(L)'
;MSAPGITATTRNAITTSHRTLLLNHHKYLPPNNMANEYPREDALKMCYRRLIRLKPLISQRDMVRMTYVQYLRYKFMTEDYSKKVSTSSISLSGLETDVVRQVENSLYFCLKSASEVKKRVLGEDAVSRRRAERMP
;
A
#
# COMPACT_ATOMS: atom_id res chain seq x y z
N MET A 1 -11.28 -9.79 -31.50
CA MET A 1 -11.95 -8.71 -30.75
C MET A 1 -11.69 -8.95 -29.27
N SER A 2 -11.04 -8.00 -28.57
CA SER A 2 -10.69 -8.14 -27.15
C SER A 2 -11.92 -7.90 -26.29
N ALA A 3 -12.24 -8.81 -25.37
CA ALA A 3 -13.38 -8.66 -24.47
C ALA A 3 -13.25 -7.34 -23.68
N PRO A 4 -14.33 -6.56 -23.52
CA PRO A 4 -14.27 -5.31 -22.78
C PRO A 4 -13.78 -5.60 -21.36
N GLY A 5 -12.60 -5.09 -21.02
CA GLY A 5 -12.00 -5.29 -19.71
C GLY A 5 -12.92 -4.73 -18.62
N ILE A 6 -13.29 -5.56 -17.65
CA ILE A 6 -14.14 -5.16 -16.53
C ILE A 6 -13.45 -3.99 -15.81
N THR A 7 -14.09 -2.82 -15.84
CA THR A 7 -13.64 -1.63 -15.11
C THR A 7 -14.53 -1.48 -13.89
N ALA A 8 -13.93 -1.62 -12.71
CA ALA A 8 -14.60 -1.46 -11.43
C ALA A 8 -14.24 -0.10 -10.83
N THR A 9 -15.23 0.79 -10.72
CA THR A 9 -15.05 2.13 -10.14
C THR A 9 -15.65 2.18 -8.74
N THR A 10 -14.87 2.65 -7.78
CA THR A 10 -15.32 2.91 -6.40
C THR A 10 -14.93 4.33 -5.98
N ARG A 11 -15.46 4.81 -4.86
CA ARG A 11 -15.06 6.10 -4.26
C ARG A 11 -13.55 6.18 -3.94
N ASN A 12 -12.88 5.05 -3.77
CA ASN A 12 -11.48 4.99 -3.33
C ASN A 12 -10.49 4.71 -4.45
N ALA A 13 -10.92 4.01 -5.50
CA ALA A 13 -10.06 3.57 -6.59
C ALA A 13 -10.86 3.21 -7.85
N ILE A 14 -10.21 3.32 -9.01
CA ILE A 14 -10.67 2.83 -10.31
C ILE A 14 -9.76 1.67 -10.72
N THR A 15 -10.29 0.47 -10.86
CA THR A 15 -9.53 -0.73 -11.22
C THR A 15 -9.95 -1.24 -12.59
N THR A 16 -9.00 -1.40 -13.49
CA THR A 16 -9.15 -2.05 -14.80
C THR A 16 -8.52 -3.45 -14.78
N SER A 17 -8.58 -4.17 -15.89
CA SER A 17 -7.86 -5.44 -16.08
C SER A 17 -6.34 -5.33 -15.90
N HIS A 18 -5.78 -4.13 -16.03
CA HIS A 18 -4.32 -3.93 -16.05
C HIS A 18 -3.81 -3.06 -14.91
N ARG A 19 -4.62 -2.15 -14.38
CA ARG A 19 -4.14 -1.09 -13.48
C ARG A 19 -5.19 -0.70 -12.45
N THR A 20 -4.73 -0.19 -11.31
CA THR A 20 -5.58 0.48 -10.33
C THR A 20 -5.13 1.92 -10.14
N LEU A 21 -6.03 2.87 -10.35
CA LEU A 21 -5.85 4.27 -9.99
C LEU A 21 -6.42 4.53 -8.60
N LEU A 22 -5.59 5.00 -7.67
CA LEU A 22 -6.06 5.38 -6.33
C LEU A 22 -6.65 6.81 -6.37
N LEU A 23 -7.86 6.97 -5.83
CA LEU A 23 -8.52 8.27 -5.70
C LEU A 23 -8.40 8.83 -4.27
N ASN A 24 -8.42 7.95 -3.26
CA ASN A 24 -8.30 8.36 -1.86
C ASN A 24 -6.90 8.05 -1.31
N HIS A 25 -5.97 8.96 -1.56
CA HIS A 25 -4.56 8.80 -1.19
C HIS A 25 -4.35 8.54 0.31
N HIS A 26 -5.02 9.28 1.19
CA HIS A 26 -4.86 9.15 2.65
C HIS A 26 -5.16 7.74 3.19
N LYS A 27 -6.00 6.98 2.49
CA LYS A 27 -6.38 5.61 2.87
C LYS A 27 -5.25 4.60 2.63
N TYR A 28 -4.39 4.86 1.64
CA TYR A 28 -3.39 3.92 1.14
C TYR A 28 -1.96 4.37 1.42
N LEU A 29 -1.68 5.66 1.31
CA LEU A 29 -0.36 6.25 1.54
C LEU A 29 -0.15 6.55 3.04
N PRO A 30 1.07 6.33 3.57
CA PRO A 30 1.42 6.77 4.91
C PRO A 30 1.50 8.31 4.98
N PRO A 31 1.38 8.92 6.17
CA PRO A 31 1.73 10.33 6.37
C PRO A 31 3.18 10.58 5.96
N ASN A 32 3.48 11.80 5.52
CA ASN A 32 4.86 12.19 5.27
C ASN A 32 5.66 12.05 6.57
N ASN A 33 6.90 11.57 6.47
CA ASN A 33 7.83 11.50 7.60
C ASN A 33 7.33 10.66 8.80
N MET A 34 6.46 9.68 8.53
CA MET A 34 5.81 8.84 9.55
C MET A 34 6.80 8.13 10.47
N ALA A 35 7.95 7.68 9.95
CA ALA A 35 8.98 6.98 10.74
C ALA A 35 9.57 7.84 11.87
N ASN A 36 9.59 9.17 11.70
CA ASN A 36 10.18 10.10 12.67
C ASN A 36 9.13 10.76 13.57
N GLU A 37 7.88 10.89 13.11
CA GLU A 37 6.83 11.65 13.81
C GLU A 37 5.96 10.80 14.75
N TYR A 38 5.92 9.48 14.55
CA TYR A 38 5.04 8.59 15.30
C TYR A 38 5.83 7.58 16.13
N PRO A 39 5.30 7.16 17.30
CA PRO A 39 5.87 6.05 18.05
C PRO A 39 6.00 4.80 17.18
N ARG A 40 7.08 4.04 17.37
CA ARG A 40 7.42 2.85 16.57
C ARG A 40 6.24 1.90 16.38
N GLU A 41 5.53 1.55 17.45
CA GLU A 41 4.40 0.62 17.37
C GLU A 41 3.24 1.16 16.54
N ASP A 42 2.94 2.45 16.67
CA ASP A 42 1.85 3.08 15.95
C ASP A 42 2.18 3.20 14.46
N ALA A 43 3.42 3.56 14.13
CA ALA A 43 3.90 3.57 12.76
C ALA A 43 3.81 2.16 12.11
N LEU A 44 4.21 1.11 12.83
CA LEU A 44 4.08 -0.27 12.35
C LEU A 44 2.61 -0.69 12.17
N LYS A 45 1.72 -0.36 13.12
CA LYS A 45 0.27 -0.60 12.98
C LYS A 45 -0.31 0.17 11.79
N MET A 46 0.15 1.40 11.55
CA MET A 46 -0.26 2.22 10.41
C MET A 46 0.16 1.60 9.07
N CYS A 47 1.39 1.08 8.98
CA CYS A 47 1.88 0.33 7.83
C CYS A 47 1.07 -0.95 7.60
N TYR A 48 0.87 -1.76 8.66
CA TYR A 48 0.13 -3.00 8.60
C TYR A 48 -1.29 -2.81 8.04
N ARG A 49 -2.03 -1.83 8.59
CA ARG A 49 -3.40 -1.52 8.13
C ARG A 49 -3.43 -1.13 6.65
N ARG A 50 -2.43 -0.39 6.18
CA ARG A 50 -2.33 0.04 4.77
C ARG A 50 -1.98 -1.12 3.85
N LEU A 51 -1.03 -1.97 4.22
CA LEU A 51 -0.72 -3.21 3.50
C LEU A 51 -1.96 -4.10 3.36
N ILE A 52 -2.71 -4.31 4.45
CA ILE A 52 -3.96 -5.10 4.40
C ILE A 52 -5.00 -4.47 3.44
N ARG A 53 -5.09 -3.13 3.37
CA ARG A 53 -5.99 -2.45 2.42
C ARG A 53 -5.60 -2.66 0.95
N LEU A 54 -4.38 -3.08 0.66
CA LEU A 54 -3.97 -3.42 -0.70
C LEU A 54 -4.48 -4.78 -1.16
N LYS A 55 -4.97 -5.65 -0.26
CA LYS A 55 -5.52 -6.98 -0.59
C LYS A 55 -6.35 -7.02 -1.89
N PRO A 56 -7.39 -6.18 -2.10
CA PRO A 56 -8.18 -6.21 -3.33
C PRO A 56 -7.40 -5.86 -4.60
N LEU A 57 -6.28 -5.14 -4.46
CA LEU A 57 -5.46 -4.62 -5.56
C LEU A 57 -4.33 -5.58 -5.96
N ILE A 58 -3.93 -6.49 -5.07
CA ILE A 58 -2.80 -7.42 -5.31
C ILE A 58 -3.11 -8.44 -6.40
N SER A 59 -4.35 -8.96 -6.44
CA SER A 59 -4.75 -9.97 -7.41
C SER A 59 -6.27 -10.05 -7.53
N GLN A 60 -6.76 -10.63 -8.62
CA GLN A 60 -8.17 -11.02 -8.76
C GLN A 60 -8.48 -12.40 -8.16
N ARG A 61 -7.46 -13.25 -7.98
CA ARG A 61 -7.62 -14.62 -7.45
C ARG A 61 -7.70 -14.60 -5.93
N ASP A 62 -8.78 -15.12 -5.37
CA ASP A 62 -8.99 -15.11 -3.92
C ASP A 62 -7.93 -15.89 -3.14
N MET A 63 -7.45 -17.02 -3.68
CA MET A 63 -6.34 -17.78 -3.09
C MET A 63 -5.10 -16.88 -2.88
N VAL A 64 -4.71 -16.10 -3.89
CA VAL A 64 -3.55 -15.20 -3.81
C VAL A 64 -3.77 -14.11 -2.77
N ARG A 65 -4.99 -13.54 -2.71
CA ARG A 65 -5.35 -12.54 -1.70
C ARG A 65 -5.30 -13.09 -0.28
N MET A 66 -5.71 -14.34 -0.09
CA MET A 66 -5.65 -15.01 1.22
C MET A 66 -4.21 -15.24 1.65
N THR A 67 -3.38 -15.80 0.77
CA THR A 67 -1.95 -16.01 1.03
C THR A 67 -1.25 -14.69 1.36
N TYR A 68 -1.55 -13.61 0.63
CA TYR A 68 -1.03 -12.27 0.93
C TYR A 68 -1.36 -11.82 2.36
N VAL A 69 -2.62 -11.93 2.78
CA VAL A 69 -3.04 -11.54 4.14
C VAL A 69 -2.40 -12.42 5.20
N GLN A 70 -2.33 -13.74 4.98
CA GLN A 70 -1.71 -14.67 5.91
C GLN A 70 -0.21 -14.39 6.06
N TYR A 71 0.48 -14.13 4.97
CA TYR A 71 1.89 -13.75 4.98
C TYR A 71 2.13 -12.46 5.79
N LEU A 72 1.32 -11.42 5.56
CA LEU A 72 1.40 -10.18 6.34
C LEU A 72 1.14 -10.40 7.82
N ARG A 73 0.14 -11.22 8.18
CA ARG A 73 -0.15 -11.55 9.59
C ARG A 73 1.04 -12.25 10.23
N TYR A 74 1.59 -13.26 9.57
CA TYR A 74 2.77 -13.98 10.05
C TYR A 74 3.95 -13.02 10.26
N LYS A 75 4.27 -12.18 9.26
CA LYS A 75 5.37 -11.21 9.31
C LYS A 75 5.24 -10.20 10.46
N PHE A 76 4.03 -9.69 10.72
CA PHE A 76 3.82 -8.65 11.73
C PHE A 76 3.53 -9.19 13.14
N MET A 77 2.96 -10.39 13.27
CA MET A 77 2.50 -10.92 14.57
C MET A 77 3.36 -12.06 15.11
N THR A 78 4.07 -12.78 14.23
CA THR A 78 4.72 -14.05 14.60
C THR A 78 6.22 -14.03 14.33
N GLU A 79 6.67 -13.27 13.35
CA GLU A 79 8.05 -13.36 12.90
C GLU A 79 9.02 -12.53 13.74
N ASP A 80 9.88 -13.24 14.47
CA ASP A 80 11.05 -12.69 15.15
C ASP A 80 12.28 -12.85 14.26
N TYR A 81 12.63 -11.77 13.56
CA TYR A 81 13.76 -11.76 12.62
C TYR A 81 15.10 -11.92 13.35
N SER A 82 15.24 -11.34 14.55
CA SER A 82 16.45 -11.45 15.36
C SER A 82 16.73 -12.90 15.75
N LYS A 83 15.69 -13.64 16.16
CA LYS A 83 15.79 -15.06 16.48
C LYS A 83 16.11 -15.95 15.28
N LYS A 84 15.61 -15.61 14.08
CA LYS A 84 15.95 -16.36 12.85
C LYS A 84 17.41 -16.15 12.44
N VAL A 85 17.89 -14.91 12.49
CA VAL A 85 19.28 -14.57 12.15
C VAL A 85 20.24 -15.29 13.11
N SER A 86 19.99 -15.24 14.42
CA SER A 86 20.82 -15.93 15.41
C SER A 86 20.86 -17.44 15.22
N THR A 87 19.74 -18.05 14.78
CA THR A 87 19.67 -19.50 14.52
C THR A 87 20.38 -19.88 13.21
N SER A 88 20.40 -18.99 12.23
CA SER A 88 20.98 -19.27 10.91
C SER A 88 22.51 -19.21 10.84
N SER A 89 23.19 -18.85 11.95
CA SER A 89 24.64 -18.61 12.01
C SER A 89 25.15 -17.55 11.01
N ILE A 90 24.25 -16.80 10.37
CA ILE A 90 24.59 -15.70 9.46
C ILE A 90 24.80 -14.45 10.31
N SER A 91 26.04 -13.97 10.38
CA SER A 91 26.34 -12.70 11.02
C SER A 91 26.07 -11.55 10.05
N LEU A 92 24.92 -10.90 10.20
CA LEU A 92 24.60 -9.66 9.48
C LEU A 92 25.18 -8.47 10.27
N SER A 93 26.49 -8.29 10.20
CA SER A 93 27.15 -7.10 10.77
C SER A 93 26.65 -5.84 10.05
N GLY A 94 26.07 -4.90 10.82
CA GLY A 94 25.62 -3.60 10.30
C GLY A 94 24.12 -3.46 10.06
N LEU A 95 23.28 -4.43 10.44
CA LEU A 95 21.83 -4.34 10.31
C LEU A 95 21.15 -3.58 11.47
N GLU A 96 21.75 -2.50 11.98
CA GLU A 96 20.98 -1.48 12.73
C GLU A 96 20.14 -0.70 11.73
N THR A 97 19.10 -1.33 11.23
CA THR A 97 18.19 -0.70 10.29
C THR A 97 16.91 -0.39 11.01
N ASP A 98 16.49 0.86 10.91
CA ASP A 98 15.19 1.31 11.35
C ASP A 98 14.10 0.47 10.68
N VAL A 99 13.52 -0.45 11.47
CA VAL A 99 12.48 -1.38 11.04
C VAL A 99 11.27 -0.63 10.50
N VAL A 100 10.94 0.52 11.06
CA VAL A 100 9.78 1.31 10.62
C VAL A 100 10.01 1.77 9.19
N ARG A 101 11.20 2.29 8.90
CA ARG A 101 11.60 2.75 7.56
C ARG A 101 11.66 1.61 6.55
N GLN A 102 12.13 0.42 6.94
CA GLN A 102 12.10 -0.75 6.04
C GLN A 102 10.67 -1.17 5.69
N VAL A 103 9.78 -1.17 6.68
CA VAL A 103 8.37 -1.52 6.47
C VAL A 103 7.68 -0.46 5.61
N GLU A 104 7.98 0.82 5.85
CA GLU A 104 7.50 1.94 5.04
C GLU A 104 7.95 1.82 3.57
N ASN A 105 9.23 1.54 3.33
CA ASN A 105 9.76 1.28 1.98
C ASN A 105 9.06 0.09 1.32
N SER A 106 8.80 -0.98 2.07
CA SER A 106 8.08 -2.16 1.58
C SER A 106 6.63 -1.82 1.20
N LEU A 107 5.96 -0.99 2.01
CA LEU A 107 4.63 -0.47 1.68
C LEU A 107 4.65 0.36 0.39
N TYR A 108 5.61 1.28 0.25
CA TYR A 108 5.76 2.08 -0.97
C TYR A 108 6.03 1.23 -2.20
N PHE A 109 6.86 0.19 -2.07
CA PHE A 109 7.10 -0.77 -3.14
C PHE A 109 5.79 -1.45 -3.58
N CYS A 110 5.03 -2.00 -2.63
CA CYS A 110 3.73 -2.63 -2.92
C CYS A 110 2.71 -1.64 -3.53
N LEU A 111 2.68 -0.40 -3.04
CA LEU A 111 1.81 0.64 -3.59
C LEU A 111 2.17 0.94 -5.05
N LYS A 112 3.47 1.11 -5.34
CA LYS A 112 3.97 1.40 -6.68
C LYS A 112 3.75 0.24 -7.65
N SER A 113 3.80 -1.00 -7.17
CA SER A 113 3.57 -2.17 -8.01
C SER A 113 2.08 -2.44 -8.26
N ALA A 114 1.22 -2.20 -7.27
CA ALA A 114 -0.22 -2.50 -7.35
C ALA A 114 -1.07 -1.31 -7.85
N SER A 115 -0.51 -0.11 -7.95
CA SER A 115 -1.28 1.08 -8.32
C SER A 115 -0.51 2.12 -9.12
N GLU A 116 -1.25 2.89 -9.91
CA GLU A 116 -0.79 4.15 -10.48
C GLU A 116 -1.36 5.32 -9.67
N VAL A 117 -0.48 6.24 -9.29
CA VAL A 117 -0.89 7.54 -8.74
C VAL A 117 -1.05 8.47 -9.91
N LYS A 118 -2.24 9.06 -10.09
CA LYS A 118 -2.44 10.10 -11.12
C LYS A 118 -1.45 11.22 -10.83
N LYS A 119 -0.53 11.51 -11.75
CA LYS A 119 0.24 12.77 -11.69
C LYS A 119 -0.81 13.88 -11.71
N ARG A 120 -0.83 14.75 -10.70
CA ARG A 120 -1.69 15.94 -10.69
C ARG A 120 -1.51 16.64 -12.04
N VAL A 121 -2.56 16.67 -12.86
CA VAL A 121 -2.51 17.40 -14.12
C VAL A 121 -2.70 18.88 -13.75
N LEU A 122 -1.82 19.77 -14.21
CA LEU A 122 -1.98 21.21 -13.99
C LEU A 122 -3.37 21.63 -14.50
N GLY A 123 -4.20 22.19 -13.62
CA GLY A 123 -5.57 22.63 -13.94
C GLY A 123 -6.71 21.70 -13.48
N GLU A 124 -6.41 20.56 -12.86
CA GLU A 124 -7.43 19.61 -12.37
C GLU A 124 -8.34 20.20 -11.26
N ASP A 125 -7.79 21.11 -10.44
CA ASP A 125 -8.54 21.85 -9.42
C ASP A 125 -9.55 22.83 -10.03
N ALA A 126 -9.21 23.44 -11.17
CA ALA A 126 -10.10 24.36 -11.87
C ALA A 126 -11.28 23.63 -12.53
N VAL A 127 -11.05 22.42 -13.06
CA VAL A 127 -12.10 21.59 -13.66
C VAL A 127 -13.03 21.00 -12.58
N SER A 128 -12.48 20.59 -11.44
CA SER A 128 -13.27 20.01 -10.34
C SER A 128 -14.19 21.05 -9.68
N ARG A 129 -13.74 22.30 -9.51
CA ARG A 129 -14.57 23.40 -8.99
C ARG A 129 -15.73 23.75 -9.93
N ARG A 130 -15.47 23.86 -11.24
CA ARG A 130 -16.51 24.12 -12.26
C ARG A 130 -17.56 23.02 -12.35
N ARG A 131 -17.24 21.80 -11.96
CA ARG A 131 -18.18 20.67 -11.96
C ARG A 131 -19.07 20.65 -10.72
N ALA A 132 -18.56 21.11 -9.58
CA ALA A 132 -19.33 21.26 -8.34
C ALA A 132 -20.35 22.42 -8.43
N GLU A 133 -20.04 23.48 -9.17
CA GLU A 133 -20.95 24.61 -9.42
C GLU A 133 -22.06 24.32 -10.45
N ARG A 134 -21.98 23.19 -11.18
CA ARG A 134 -22.92 22.81 -12.24
C ARG A 134 -23.90 21.70 -11.86
N MET A 135 -23.87 21.21 -10.62
CA MET A 135 -24.89 20.28 -10.13
C MET A 135 -25.82 21.02 -9.15
N PRO A 136 -27.10 21.23 -9.52
CA PRO A 136 -28.11 21.75 -8.60
C PRO A 136 -28.46 20.73 -7.51
#